data_AF-A0A5C2SE03-F1
#
_entry.id   AF-A0A5C2SE03-F1
#
_cell.length_a   1.000
_cell.length_b   1.000
_cell.length_c   1.000
_cell.angle_alpha   90.00
_cell.angle_beta   90.00
_cell.angle_gamma   90.00
#
_symmetry.space_group_name_H-M   'P 1'
#
loop_
_entity.id
_entity.type
_entity.pdbx_description
1 polymer ?
#
loop_
_entity_poly.entity_id
_entity_poly.type
_entity_poly.pdbx_seq_one_letter_code
_entity_poly.pdbx_strand_id
1 'polypeptide(L)' 'MFGTLIHLGIDAALLSAFLAGIRRTTGLTPKLADVPNKDIRQLLRSYLEFGEYLFDFAVVVCGRSSSFERK' A
#
# COMPACT_ATOMS: atom_id res chain seq x y z
N MET A 1 -24.93 -0.78 -3.36
CA MET A 1 -24.04 0.06 -2.53
C MET A 1 -22.88 -0.73 -1.93
N PHE A 2 -23.14 -1.90 -1.31
CA PHE A 2 -22.09 -2.71 -0.66
C PHE A 2 -20.96 -3.17 -1.60
N GLY A 3 -21.30 -3.64 -2.81
CA GLY A 3 -20.29 -4.07 -3.80
C GLY A 3 -19.33 -2.95 -4.22
N THR A 4 -19.86 -1.75 -4.49
CA THR A 4 -19.03 -0.58 -4.85
C THR A 4 -18.07 -0.19 -3.73
N LEU A 5 -18.51 -0.25 -2.47
CA LEU A 5 -17.66 0.07 -1.33
C LEU A 5 -16.50 -0.93 -1.19
N ILE A 6 -16.78 -2.23 -1.41
CA ILE A 6 -15.74 -3.27 -1.41
C ILE A 6 -14.72 -3.01 -2.52
N HIS A 7 -15.17 -2.73 -3.75
CA HIS A 7 -14.26 -2.43 -4.86
C HIS A 7 -13.34 -1.25 -4.54
N LEU A 8 -13.90 -0.14 -4.05
CA LEU A 8 -13.11 1.02 -3.65
C LEU A 8 -12.11 0.70 -2.52
N GLY A 9 -12.50 -0.16 -1.58
CA GLY A 9 -11.60 -0.63 -0.52
C GLY A 9 -10.44 -1.47 -1.07
N ILE A 10 -10.73 -2.40 -2.00
CA ILE A 10 -9.72 -3.21 -2.67
C ILE A 10 -8.80 -2.32 -3.51
N ASP A 11 -9.35 -1.38 -4.28
CA ASP A 11 -8.59 -0.45 -5.11
C ASP A 11 -7.65 0.41 -4.27
N ALA A 12 -8.12 0.92 -3.13
CA ALA A 12 -7.29 1.64 -2.18
C ALA A 12 -6.18 0.75 -1.60
N ALA A 13 -6.50 -0.48 -1.21
CA ALA A 13 -5.50 -1.43 -0.72
C ALA A 13 -4.42 -1.70 -1.77
N LEU A 14 -4.81 -2.00 -3.01
CA LEU A 14 -3.88 -2.23 -4.13
C LEU A 14 -3.02 -1.00 -4.43
N LEU A 15 -3.62 0.19 -4.47
CA LEU A 15 -2.88 1.43 -4.70
C LEU A 15 -1.85 1.69 -3.59
N SER A 16 -2.21 1.46 -2.33
CA SER A 16 -1.28 1.60 -1.20
C SER A 16 -0.09 0.64 -1.29
N ALA A 17 -0.33 -0.64 -1.62
CA ALA A 17 0.73 -1.63 -1.79
C ALA A 17 1.63 -1.33 -3.00
N PHE A 18 1.05 -0.82 -4.09
CA PHE A 18 1.81 -0.36 -5.25
C PHE A 18 2.75 0.79 -4.91
N LEU A 19 2.27 1.80 -4.17
CA LEU A 19 3.10 2.92 -3.69
C LEU A 19 4.23 2.44 -2.77
N ALA A 20 3.97 1.46 -1.90
CA ALA A 20 5.01 0.81 -1.10
C ALA A 20 6.08 0.16 -1.98
N GLY A 21 5.68 -0.54 -3.04
CA GLY A 21 6.59 -1.11 -4.04
C GLY A 21 7.49 -0.05 -4.72
N ILE A 22 6.92 1.09 -5.12
CA ILE A 22 7.68 2.23 -5.67
C ILE A 22 8.71 2.72 -4.65
N ARG A 23 8.29 2.93 -3.39
CA ARG A 23 9.18 3.40 -2.32
C ARG A 23 10.34 2.46 -2.07
N ARG A 24 10.10 1.13 -2.04
CA ARG A 24 11.15 0.13 -1.80
C ARG A 24 12.15 0.00 -2.94
N THR A 25 11.70 0.19 -4.18
CA THR A 25 12.55 0.01 -5.37
C THR A 25 13.28 1.28 -5.79
N THR A 26 12.70 2.45 -5.53
CA THR A 26 13.23 3.75 -6.00
C THR A 26 13.56 4.74 -4.88
N GLY A 27 13.05 4.52 -3.66
CA GLY A 27 13.12 5.50 -2.56
C GLY A 27 12.11 6.64 -2.66
N LEU A 28 11.32 6.73 -3.73
CA LEU A 28 10.33 7.80 -3.91
C LEU A 28 9.10 7.59 -3.02
N THR A 29 8.61 8.67 -2.41
CA THR A 29 7.41 8.67 -1.58
C THR A 29 6.58 9.93 -1.87
N PRO A 30 5.23 9.87 -1.75
CA PRO A 30 4.40 11.07 -1.80
C PRO A 30 4.88 12.14 -0.82
N LYS A 31 4.94 13.39 -1.27
CA LYS A 31 5.45 14.52 -0.49
C LYS A 31 4.40 15.02 0.50
N LEU A 32 4.23 14.29 1.61
CA LEU A 32 3.25 14.62 2.65
C LEU A 32 3.51 15.96 3.37
N ALA A 33 4.69 16.55 3.20
CA ALA A 33 4.98 17.89 3.68
C ALA A 33 4.06 18.95 3.05
N ASP A 34 3.66 18.75 1.79
CA ASP A 34 2.85 19.69 1.02
C ASP A 34 1.36 19.64 1.40
N VAL A 35 0.94 18.67 2.20
CA VAL A 35 -0.44 18.57 2.70
C VAL A 35 -0.61 19.54 3.87
N PRO A 36 -1.42 20.62 3.78
CA PRO A 36 -1.48 21.64 4.82
C PRO A 36 -2.12 21.12 6.11
N ASN A 37 -3.21 20.36 5.99
CA ASN A 37 -3.96 19.84 7.14
C ASN A 37 -3.21 18.68 7.81
N LYS A 38 -2.97 18.79 9.13
CA LYS A 38 -2.24 17.79 9.92
C LYS A 38 -2.95 16.43 9.99
N ASP A 39 -4.26 16.42 10.12
CA ASP A 39 -5.04 15.19 10.29
C ASP A 39 -5.10 14.41 8.97
N ILE A 40 -5.32 15.11 7.85
CA ILE A 40 -5.26 14.50 6.51
C ILE A 40 -3.86 13.94 6.25
N ARG A 41 -2.82 14.69 6.63
CA ARG A 41 -1.44 14.22 6.52
C ARG A 41 -1.20 12.94 7.32
N GLN A 42 -1.72 12.87 8.54
CA GLN A 42 -1.62 11.68 9.38
C GLN A 42 -2.37 10.50 8.78
N LEU A 43 -3.57 10.73 8.25
CA LEU A 43 -4.35 9.70 7.56
C LEU A 43 -3.57 9.15 6.34
N LEU A 44 -2.99 10.03 5.53
CA LEU A 44 -2.16 9.63 4.39
C LEU A 44 -0.91 8.86 4.83
N ARG A 45 -0.27 9.24 5.96
CA ARG A 45 0.83 8.45 6.54
C ARG A 45 0.38 7.03 6.86
N SER A 46 -0.70 6.89 7.62
CA SER A 46 -1.23 5.57 8.00
C SER A 46 -1.68 4.75 6.79
N TYR A 47 -2.21 5.39 5.75
CA TYR A 47 -2.56 4.72 4.50
C TYR A 47 -1.33 4.20 3.73
N LEU A 48 -0.24 4.97 3.68
CA LEU A 48 1.01 4.51 3.07
C LEU A 48 1.69 3.41 3.90
N GLU A 49 1.66 3.52 5.23
CA GLU A 49 2.14 2.48 6.14
C GLU A 49 1.34 1.18 5.99
N PHE A 50 0.01 1.27 5.84
CA PHE A 50 -0.83 0.11 5.53
C PHE A 50 -0.39 -0.59 4.23
N GLY A 51 -0.04 0.17 3.20
CA GLY A 51 0.50 -0.37 1.95
C GLY A 51 1.79 -1.16 2.13
N GLU A 52 2.70 -0.71 2.98
CA GLU A 52 3.93 -1.42 3.31
C GLU A 52 3.63 -2.77 4.00
N TYR A 53 2.74 -2.77 5.00
CA TYR A 53 2.32 -4.01 5.67
C TYR A 53 1.64 -4.98 4.71
N LEU A 54 0.76 -4.47 3.84
CA LEU A 54 0.04 -5.30 2.86
C LEU A 54 1.02 -5.90 1.85
N PHE A 55 2.01 -5.12 1.40
CA PHE A 55 3.05 -5.60 0.50
C PHE A 55 3.90 -6.71 1.15
N ASP A 56 4.32 -6.52 2.41
CA ASP A 56 5.05 -7.55 3.17
C ASP A 56 4.23 -8.83 3.32
N PHE A 57 2.95 -8.69 3.66
CA PHE A 57 2.05 -9.82 3.76
C PHE A 57 1.92 -10.57 2.43
N ALA A 58 1.78 -9.84 1.32
CA ALA A 58 1.73 -10.44 -0.01
C ALA A 58 3.02 -11.21 -0.33
N VAL A 59 4.20 -10.66 -0.01
CA VAL A 59 5.48 -11.36 -0.19
C VAL A 59 5.57 -12.63 0.67
N VAL A 60 5.06 -12.60 1.90
CA VAL A 60 5.00 -13.80 2.76
C VAL A 60 4.10 -14.87 2.15
N VAL A 61 2.90 -14.48 1.67
CA VAL A 61 1.96 -15.41 1.04
C VAL A 61 2.57 -16.01 -0.23
N CYS A 62 3.12 -15.18 -1.12
CA CYS A 62 3.79 -15.64 -2.34
C CYS A 62 4.98 -16.55 -2.02
N GLY A 63 5.82 -16.17 -1.06
CA GLY A 63 7.00 -16.95 -0.67
C GLY A 63 6.69 -18.29 0.01
N ARG A 64 5.45 -18.50 0.49
CA ARG A 64 4.96 -19.78 1.01
C ARG A 64 4.19 -20.60 -0.02
N SER A 65 3.82 -19.99 -1.15
CA SER A 65 3.08 -20.65 -2.22
C SER A 65 4.04 -21.46 -3.10
N SER A 66 3.60 -22.64 -3.55
CA SER A 66 4.32 -23.44 -4.55
C SER A 66 4.30 -22.81 -5.95
N SER A 67 3.47 -21.79 -6.17
CA SER A 67 3.35 -21.09 -7.46
C SER A 67 4.44 -20.05 -7.70
N PHE A 68 5.25 -19.71 -6.69
CA PHE A 68 6.29 -18.69 -6.79
C PHE A 68 7.66 -19.26 -6.40
N GLU A 69 8.72 -18.74 -7.02
CA GLU A 69 10.11 -19.09 -6.73
C GLU A 69 10.95 -17.82 -6.48
N ARG A 70 12.03 -17.93 -5.70
CA ARG A 70 13.03 -16.86 -5.54
C ARG A 70 14.17 -17.09 -6.54
N LYS A 71 14.53 -16.07 -7.31
CA LYS A 71 15.69 -16.06 -8.22
C LYS A 71 16.68 -15.01 -7.80
#